data_AF-A0A1H9AQZ0-F1
#
_entry.id   AF-A0A1H9AQZ0-F1
#
_cell.length_a   1.000
_cell.length_b   1.000
_cell.length_c   1.000
_cell.angle_alpha   90.00
_cell.angle_beta   90.00
_cell.angle_gamma   90.00
#
_symmetry.space_group_name_H-M   'P 1'
#
loop_
_entity.id
_entity.type
_entity.pdbx_description
1 polymer ?
#
loop_
_entity_poly.entity_id
_entity_poly.type
_entity_poly.pdbx_seq_one_letter_code
_entity_poly.pdbx_strand_id
1 'polypeptide(L)'
;MVREYVEENLKVIEIADAKAAKRHGLLPTGKPKPYKGYKGDSNYCIEIVRNEKGRWEGVVISTFEAYQLVRKHGAAQLQHSGLSISGKPLVMRLIIDDTVRLNVDGQSRTMRIAKLSGNGQIFMSNINEANVDARNRNKEDPFVYISKMAGSLQTAKARRITISPIGELRDPGFKE
;
A
#
# COMPACT_ATOMS: atom_id res chain seq x y z
N MET A 1 -32.76 0.16 2.83
CA MET A 1 -31.50 -0.56 2.56
C MET A 1 -31.51 -1.81 3.44
N VAL A 2 -31.72 -2.98 2.86
CA VAL A 2 -31.77 -4.25 3.60
C VAL A 2 -30.32 -4.64 3.91
N ARG A 3 -30.01 -4.92 5.18
CA ARG A 3 -28.70 -5.47 5.56
C ARG A 3 -28.77 -6.98 5.37
N GLU A 4 -28.00 -7.50 4.41
CA GLU A 4 -27.84 -8.94 4.24
C GLU A 4 -26.78 -9.47 5.21
N TYR A 5 -27.11 -10.59 5.87
CA TYR A 5 -26.14 -11.35 6.64
C TYR A 5 -25.30 -12.19 5.68
N VAL A 6 -23.98 -12.13 5.83
CA VAL A 6 -23.02 -12.89 5.03
C VAL A 6 -22.14 -13.68 5.98
N GLU A 7 -22.01 -14.99 5.74
CA GLU A 7 -21.16 -15.89 6.51
C GLU A 7 -19.94 -16.28 5.67
N GLU A 8 -18.78 -15.75 6.04
CA GLU A 8 -17.50 -15.97 5.34
C GLU A 8 -16.37 -16.19 6.36
N ASN A 9 -15.44 -17.09 6.03
CA ASN A 9 -14.21 -17.26 6.81
C ASN A 9 -13.22 -16.14 6.45
N LEU A 10 -13.11 -15.14 7.33
CA LEU A 10 -12.21 -14.00 7.16
C LEU A 10 -11.00 -14.11 8.08
N LYS A 11 -9.80 -13.85 7.53
CA LYS A 11 -8.64 -13.56 8.36
C LYS A 11 -8.82 -12.18 8.99
N VAL A 12 -8.88 -12.11 10.32
CA VAL A 12 -9.12 -10.88 11.06
C VAL A 12 -7.97 -10.53 11.99
N ILE A 13 -7.81 -9.24 12.24
CA ILE A 13 -7.02 -8.70 13.34
C ILE A 13 -7.87 -8.82 14.60
N GLU A 14 -7.50 -9.75 15.46
CA GLU A 14 -8.19 -10.02 16.72
C GLU A 14 -7.95 -8.90 17.74
N ILE A 15 -9.02 -8.45 18.40
CA ILE A 15 -8.98 -7.49 19.48
C ILE A 15 -9.44 -8.14 20.76
N ALA A 16 -8.58 -8.03 21.77
CA ALA A 16 -8.86 -8.39 23.14
C ALA A 16 -8.52 -7.21 24.07
N ASP A 17 -9.13 -7.21 25.25
CA ASP A 17 -8.86 -6.21 26.29
C ASP A 17 -8.56 -6.91 27.61
N ALA A 18 -7.32 -6.77 28.08
CA ALA A 18 -6.86 -7.37 29.34
C ALA A 18 -7.62 -6.84 30.57
N LYS A 19 -8.10 -5.60 30.52
CA LYS A 19 -8.86 -5.00 31.63
C LYS A 19 -10.32 -5.48 31.68
N ALA A 20 -10.81 -6.08 30.59
CA ALA A 20 -12.18 -6.54 30.46
C ALA A 20 -12.33 -8.07 30.57
N ALA A 21 -11.37 -8.76 31.20
CA ALA A 21 -11.38 -10.22 31.36
C ALA A 21 -12.68 -10.75 32.01
N LYS A 22 -13.28 -10.02 32.96
CA LYS A 22 -14.58 -10.40 33.56
C LYS A 22 -15.73 -10.44 32.55
N ARG A 23 -15.70 -9.62 31.50
CA ARG A 23 -16.76 -9.49 30.50
C ARG A 23 -16.58 -10.46 29.34
N HIS A 24 -15.35 -10.58 28.83
CA HIS A 24 -15.05 -11.34 27.60
C HIS A 24 -14.43 -12.71 27.88
N GLY A 25 -13.98 -12.95 29.11
CA GLY A 25 -13.31 -14.19 29.52
C GLY A 25 -11.85 -14.26 29.10
N LEU A 26 -11.24 -15.39 29.43
CA LEU A 26 -9.87 -15.75 29.07
C LEU A 26 -9.90 -16.99 28.17
N LEU A 27 -8.89 -17.13 27.33
CA LEU A 27 -8.60 -18.38 26.65
C LEU A 27 -8.11 -19.43 27.67
N PRO A 28 -8.12 -20.73 27.32
CA PRO A 28 -7.54 -21.78 28.18
C PRO A 28 -6.07 -21.51 28.56
N THR A 29 -5.36 -20.74 27.75
CA THR A 29 -3.98 -20.29 27.98
C THR A 29 -3.84 -19.15 29.00
N GLY A 30 -4.95 -18.66 29.56
CA GLY A 30 -4.99 -17.52 30.49
C GLY A 30 -4.91 -16.14 29.82
N LYS A 31 -4.78 -16.07 28.49
CA LYS A 31 -4.74 -14.79 27.75
C LYS A 31 -6.16 -14.21 27.57
N PRO A 32 -6.32 -12.87 27.49
CA PRO A 32 -7.63 -12.26 27.20
C PRO A 32 -8.26 -12.82 25.94
N LYS A 33 -9.52 -13.25 26.01
CA LYS A 33 -10.24 -13.80 24.86
C LYS A 33 -10.60 -12.68 23.87
N PRO A 34 -10.26 -12.82 22.58
CA PRO A 34 -10.71 -11.89 21.56
C PRO A 34 -12.24 -11.81 21.51
N TYR A 35 -12.77 -10.59 21.40
CA TYR A 35 -14.22 -10.34 21.35
C TYR A 35 -14.66 -9.57 20.11
N LYS A 36 -13.70 -9.05 19.34
CA LYS A 36 -13.93 -8.32 18.09
C LYS A 36 -12.80 -8.63 17.11
N GLY A 37 -13.13 -8.69 15.82
CA GLY A 37 -12.16 -8.76 14.74
C GLY A 37 -12.37 -7.63 13.73
N TYR A 38 -11.29 -7.10 13.16
CA TYR A 38 -11.35 -6.24 11.98
C TYR A 38 -10.69 -6.93 10.79
N LYS A 39 -11.28 -6.80 9.60
CA LYS A 39 -10.70 -7.29 8.34
C LYS A 39 -9.45 -6.46 7.99
N GLY A 40 -8.32 -7.13 7.76
CA GLY A 40 -6.99 -6.52 7.64
C GLY A 40 -6.55 -6.18 6.21
N ASP A 41 -7.46 -5.74 5.34
CA ASP A 41 -7.20 -5.67 3.89
C ASP A 41 -6.72 -4.29 3.40
N SER A 42 -6.51 -3.35 4.31
CA SER A 42 -6.09 -1.99 3.98
C SER A 42 -4.57 -1.80 4.15
N ASN A 43 -3.95 -1.21 3.13
CA ASN A 43 -2.53 -0.87 3.12
C ASN A 43 -2.35 0.63 3.32
N TYR A 44 -1.44 1.03 4.21
CA TYR A 44 -1.01 2.42 4.36
C TYR A 44 -0.15 2.82 3.16
N CYS A 45 0.92 2.07 2.91
CA CYS A 45 1.85 2.33 1.81
C CYS A 45 2.58 1.06 1.40
N ILE A 46 3.35 1.17 0.31
CA ILE A 46 4.44 0.26 0.00
C ILE A 46 5.76 1.05 0.01
N GLU A 47 6.75 0.52 0.70
CA GLU A 47 8.13 1.01 0.65
C GLU A 47 8.92 0.21 -0.37
N ILE A 48 9.51 0.92 -1.32
CA ILE A 48 10.52 0.35 -2.21
C ILE A 48 11.87 0.56 -1.56
N VAL A 49 12.53 -0.54 -1.19
CA VAL A 49 13.82 -0.53 -0.51
C VAL A 49 14.90 -1.11 -1.41
N ARG A 50 16.13 -0.64 -1.24
CA ARG A 50 17.29 -1.22 -1.94
C ARG A 50 17.91 -2.28 -1.04
N ASN A 51 18.04 -3.50 -1.57
CA ASN A 51 18.76 -4.56 -0.87
C ASN A 51 20.28 -4.45 -1.09
N GLU A 52 21.04 -5.31 -0.42
CA GLU A 52 22.51 -5.34 -0.48
C GLU A 52 23.07 -5.60 -1.89
N LYS A 53 22.26 -6.22 -2.77
CA LYS A 53 22.61 -6.49 -4.17
C LYS A 53 22.17 -5.36 -5.11
N GLY A 54 21.72 -4.23 -4.58
CA GLY A 54 21.23 -3.10 -5.37
C GLY A 54 19.85 -3.30 -6.01
N ARG A 55 19.15 -4.40 -5.72
CA ARG A 55 17.82 -4.68 -6.28
C ARG A 55 16.73 -4.03 -5.45
N TRP A 56 15.65 -3.64 -6.11
CA TRP A 56 14.48 -3.07 -5.44
C TRP A 56 13.53 -4.16 -4.91
N GLU A 57 13.17 -4.05 -3.63
CA GLU A 57 12.22 -4.92 -2.94
C GLU A 57 11.02 -4.09 -2.45
N GLY A 58 9.83 -4.68 -2.48
CA GLY A 58 8.60 -4.03 -2.02
C GLY A 58 8.22 -4.52 -0.63
N VAL A 59 8.08 -3.61 0.33
CA VAL A 59 7.63 -3.88 1.69
C VAL A 59 6.29 -3.20 1.89
N VAL A 60 5.22 -3.99 1.96
CA VAL A 60 3.86 -3.47 2.20
C VAL A 60 3.69 -3.23 3.69
N ILE A 61 3.17 -2.05 4.04
CA ILE A 61 2.83 -1.69 5.42
C ILE A 61 1.32 -1.58 5.49
N SER A 62 0.70 -2.45 6.27
CA SER A 62 -0.75 -2.40 6.50
C SER A 62 -1.12 -1.14 7.29
N THR A 63 -2.37 -0.70 7.14
CA THR A 63 -2.89 0.41 7.94
C THR A 63 -2.82 0.11 9.44
N PHE A 64 -3.02 -1.16 9.83
CA PHE A 64 -2.90 -1.58 11.23
C PHE A 64 -1.46 -1.42 11.74
N GLU A 65 -0.46 -1.93 11.02
CA GLU A 65 0.95 -1.79 11.40
C GLU A 65 1.36 -0.32 11.48
N ALA A 66 0.94 0.51 10.52
CA ALA A 66 1.18 1.95 10.55
C ALA A 66 0.62 2.58 11.84
N TYR A 67 -0.62 2.29 12.23
CA TYR A 67 -1.17 2.79 13.48
C TYR A 67 -0.42 2.30 14.72
N GLN A 68 -0.01 1.03 14.74
CA GLN A 68 0.76 0.48 15.86
C GLN A 68 2.12 1.18 16.01
N LEU A 69 2.78 1.50 14.89
CA LEU A 69 4.02 2.27 14.88
C LEU A 69 3.81 3.70 15.37
N VAL A 70 2.78 4.39 14.90
CA VAL A 70 2.46 5.76 15.33
C VAL A 70 2.16 5.80 16.84
N ARG A 71 1.42 4.83 17.36
CA ARG A 71 1.13 4.75 18.81
C ARG A 71 2.38 4.60 19.66
N LYS A 72 3.38 3.87 19.17
CA LYS A 72 4.60 3.56 19.93
C LYS A 72 5.71 4.60 19.75
N HIS A 73 5.81 5.19 18.56
CA HIS A 73 6.96 5.99 18.14
C HIS A 73 6.59 7.38 17.58
N GLY A 74 5.30 7.70 17.47
CA GLY A 74 4.82 8.94 16.86
C GLY A 74 4.78 8.90 15.32
N ALA A 75 4.14 9.90 14.72
CA ALA A 75 3.89 9.97 13.28
C ALA A 75 5.16 10.19 12.43
N ALA A 76 6.18 10.86 13.00
CA ALA A 76 7.43 11.15 12.30
C ALA A 76 8.15 9.88 11.81
N GLN A 77 7.98 8.75 12.50
CA GLN A 77 8.57 7.47 12.10
C GLN A 77 8.09 7.00 10.71
N LEU A 78 6.87 7.34 10.31
CA LEU A 78 6.32 6.97 9.00
C LEU A 78 6.78 7.90 7.86
N GLN A 79 7.51 8.97 8.18
CA GLN A 79 7.83 10.07 7.26
C GLN A 79 9.32 10.22 6.99
N HIS A 80 10.17 9.34 7.52
CA HIS A 80 11.60 9.39 7.24
C HIS A 80 11.86 9.30 5.73
N SER A 81 12.67 10.22 5.21
CA SER A 81 12.85 10.45 3.76
C SER A 81 13.85 9.48 3.12
N GLY A 82 14.87 9.06 3.86
CA GLY A 82 15.94 8.17 3.35
C GLY A 82 15.93 6.73 3.89
N LEU A 83 15.06 6.42 4.85
CA LEU A 83 15.02 5.11 5.51
C LEU A 83 13.59 4.59 5.55
N SER A 84 13.47 3.30 5.29
CA SER A 84 12.24 2.54 5.48
C SER A 84 11.91 2.41 6.96
N ILE A 85 10.69 1.96 7.26
CA ILE A 85 10.27 1.66 8.63
C ILE A 85 11.18 0.62 9.30
N SER A 86 11.75 -0.30 8.51
CA SER A 86 12.69 -1.31 8.96
C SER A 86 14.16 -0.86 8.98
N GLY A 87 14.44 0.42 8.68
CA GLY A 87 15.79 0.96 8.68
C GLY A 87 16.62 0.63 7.42
N LYS A 88 16.05 -0.04 6.42
CA LYS A 88 16.70 -0.26 5.12
C LYS A 88 16.74 1.03 4.28
N PRO A 89 17.72 1.21 3.37
CA PRO A 89 17.77 2.32 2.43
C PRO A 89 16.48 2.43 1.61
N LEU A 90 15.80 3.57 1.72
CA LEU A 90 14.54 3.81 1.04
C LEU A 90 14.80 4.39 -0.35
N VAL A 91 14.24 3.74 -1.37
CA VAL A 91 14.21 4.28 -2.74
C VAL A 91 13.03 5.25 -2.86
N MET A 92 11.84 4.79 -2.50
CA MET A 92 10.62 5.61 -2.46
C MET A 92 9.56 4.95 -1.59
N ARG A 93 8.65 5.76 -1.05
CA ARG A 93 7.42 5.31 -0.39
C ARG A 93 6.25 5.72 -1.28
N LEU A 94 5.38 4.77 -1.61
CA LEU A 94 4.22 4.98 -2.46
C LEU A 94 2.94 4.70 -1.68
N ILE A 95 2.01 5.64 -1.72
CA ILE A 95 0.63 5.48 -1.25
C ILE A 95 -0.33 5.44 -2.43
N ILE A 96 -1.57 5.01 -2.18
CA ILE A 96 -2.64 5.16 -3.18
C ILE A 96 -2.77 6.65 -3.52
N ASP A 97 -3.02 6.95 -4.79
CA ASP A 97 -3.07 8.29 -5.39
C ASP A 97 -1.75 9.02 -5.57
N ASP A 98 -0.62 8.44 -5.14
CA ASP A 98 0.68 8.96 -5.56
C ASP A 98 0.82 8.88 -7.09
N THR A 99 1.58 9.84 -7.64
CA THR A 99 1.93 9.85 -9.06
C THR A 99 3.35 9.36 -9.25
N VAL A 100 3.50 8.47 -10.21
CA VAL A 100 4.79 7.93 -10.64
C VAL A 100 4.98 8.15 -12.13
N ARG A 101 6.24 8.23 -12.53
CA ARG A 101 6.60 8.17 -13.94
C ARG A 101 7.55 7.02 -14.17
N LEU A 102 7.33 6.27 -15.24
CA LEU A 102 8.06 5.06 -15.57
C LEU A 102 7.98 4.77 -17.07
N ASN A 103 8.90 3.95 -17.56
CA ASN A 103 8.91 3.49 -18.94
C ASN A 103 8.00 2.25 -19.08
N VAL A 104 7.01 2.37 -19.95
CA VAL A 104 6.08 1.29 -20.32
C VAL A 104 6.00 1.25 -21.83
N ASP A 105 6.24 0.07 -22.43
CA ASP A 105 6.23 -0.14 -23.88
C ASP A 105 7.14 0.84 -24.64
N GLY A 106 8.34 1.10 -24.09
CA GLY A 106 9.31 2.03 -24.67
C GLY A 106 8.98 3.51 -24.48
N GLN A 107 7.85 3.86 -23.84
CA GLN A 107 7.43 5.25 -23.65
C GLN A 107 7.40 5.63 -22.17
N SER A 108 7.81 6.86 -21.88
CA SER A 108 7.69 7.43 -20.53
C SER A 108 6.23 7.80 -20.26
N ARG A 109 5.59 7.14 -19.29
CA ARG A 109 4.19 7.38 -18.92
C ARG A 109 4.07 7.96 -17.51
N THR A 110 3.18 8.92 -17.36
CA THR A 110 2.75 9.47 -16.06
C THR A 110 1.52 8.71 -15.57
N MET A 111 1.64 8.06 -14.42
CA MET A 111 0.63 7.15 -13.90
C MET A 111 0.31 7.44 -12.43
N ARG A 112 -0.94 7.20 -12.05
CA ARG A 112 -1.41 7.26 -10.66
C ARG A 112 -1.43 5.86 -10.07
N ILE A 113 -1.03 5.70 -8.82
CA ILE A 113 -1.22 4.45 -8.06
C ILE A 113 -2.71 4.27 -7.77
N ALA A 114 -3.34 3.29 -8.41
CA ALA A 114 -4.76 3.00 -8.24
C ALA A 114 -5.03 1.98 -7.12
N LYS A 115 -4.14 1.00 -6.94
CA LYS A 115 -4.26 -0.04 -5.91
C LYS A 115 -2.91 -0.59 -5.51
N LEU A 116 -2.76 -0.91 -4.23
CA LEU A 116 -1.64 -1.66 -3.66
C LEU A 116 -2.16 -3.00 -3.13
N SER A 117 -1.55 -4.10 -3.58
CA SER A 117 -1.88 -5.44 -3.09
C SER A 117 -0.92 -5.89 -2.00
N GLY A 118 -1.41 -6.73 -1.07
CA GLY A 118 -0.62 -7.22 0.07
C GLY A 118 0.61 -8.07 -0.33
N ASN A 119 0.64 -8.58 -1.56
CA ASN A 119 1.80 -9.29 -2.13
C ASN A 119 2.89 -8.35 -2.69
N GLY A 120 2.71 -7.02 -2.59
CA GLY A 120 3.65 -6.04 -3.12
C GLY A 120 3.41 -5.62 -4.57
N GLN A 121 2.35 -6.12 -5.22
CA GLN A 121 2.00 -5.70 -6.58
C GLN A 121 1.34 -4.31 -6.57
N ILE A 122 1.84 -3.44 -7.44
CA ILE A 122 1.41 -2.05 -7.57
C ILE A 122 0.63 -1.92 -8.88
N PHE A 123 -0.60 -1.44 -8.80
CA PHE A 123 -1.50 -1.25 -9.94
C PHE A 123 -1.65 0.24 -10.22
N MET A 124 -1.51 0.59 -11.49
CA MET A 124 -1.41 1.96 -11.95
C MET A 124 -2.31 2.18 -13.16
N SER A 125 -2.82 3.40 -13.29
CA SER A 125 -3.52 3.89 -14.49
C SER A 125 -2.84 5.15 -14.99
N ASN A 126 -2.95 5.46 -16.29
CA ASN A 126 -2.53 6.78 -16.76
C ASN A 126 -3.31 7.86 -16.00
N ILE A 127 -2.67 9.00 -15.76
CA ILE A 127 -3.26 10.04 -14.90
C ILE A 127 -4.52 10.68 -15.50
N ASN A 128 -4.67 10.63 -16.82
CA ASN A 128 -5.82 11.15 -17.56
C ASN A 128 -6.99 10.14 -17.66
N GLU A 129 -6.87 8.95 -17.06
CA GLU A 129 -7.92 7.94 -17.09
C GLU A 129 -8.92 8.13 -15.94
N ALA A 130 -10.20 8.01 -16.27
CA ALA A 130 -11.31 8.11 -15.31
C ALA A 130 -12.05 6.78 -15.16
N ASN A 131 -12.77 6.64 -14.04
CA ASN A 131 -13.59 5.48 -13.71
C ASN A 131 -12.84 4.12 -13.78
N VAL A 132 -11.54 4.16 -13.48
CA VAL A 132 -10.61 3.07 -13.77
C VAL A 132 -10.90 1.77 -13.04
N ASP A 133 -11.49 1.82 -11.84
CA ASP A 133 -11.84 0.60 -11.08
C ASP A 133 -13.01 -0.15 -11.72
N ALA A 134 -14.09 0.54 -12.09
CA ALA A 134 -15.23 -0.07 -12.76
C ALA A 134 -14.82 -0.63 -14.13
N ARG A 135 -14.02 0.14 -14.90
CA ARG A 135 -13.53 -0.27 -16.22
C ARG A 135 -12.62 -1.49 -16.13
N ASN A 136 -11.66 -1.52 -15.20
CA ASN A 136 -10.78 -2.67 -15.01
C ASN A 136 -11.52 -3.96 -14.59
N ARG A 137 -12.70 -3.84 -13.96
CA ARG A 137 -13.55 -4.99 -13.60
C ARG A 137 -14.44 -5.45 -14.76
N ASN A 138 -14.70 -4.58 -15.73
CA ASN A 138 -15.53 -4.90 -16.88
C ASN A 138 -14.71 -5.67 -17.93
N LYS A 139 -15.09 -6.91 -18.23
CA LYS A 139 -14.41 -7.75 -19.23
C LYS A 139 -14.59 -7.26 -20.66
N GLU A 140 -15.61 -6.43 -20.91
CA GLU A 140 -15.89 -5.85 -22.23
C GLU A 140 -15.13 -4.53 -22.46
N ASP A 141 -14.60 -3.92 -21.40
CA ASP A 141 -13.74 -2.73 -21.53
C ASP A 141 -12.29 -3.17 -21.80
N PRO A 142 -11.61 -2.66 -22.83
CA PRO A 142 -10.22 -2.99 -23.11
C PRO A 142 -9.25 -2.45 -22.05
N PHE A 143 -9.69 -1.55 -21.17
CA PHE A 143 -8.87 -0.97 -20.12
C PHE A 143 -8.51 -2.00 -19.05
N VAL A 144 -7.20 -2.09 -18.79
CA VAL A 144 -6.65 -2.82 -17.66
C VAL A 144 -5.58 -1.98 -16.98
N TYR A 145 -5.47 -2.13 -15.66
CA TYR A 145 -4.36 -1.54 -14.92
C TYR A 145 -3.01 -2.08 -15.43
N ILE A 146 -2.04 -1.19 -15.54
CA ILE A 146 -0.65 -1.61 -15.64
C ILE A 146 -0.18 -1.97 -14.24
N SER A 147 0.39 -3.16 -14.07
CA SER A 147 0.91 -3.60 -12.79
C SER A 147 2.41 -3.94 -12.85
N LYS A 148 3.10 -3.67 -11.74
CA LYS A 148 4.54 -3.93 -11.59
C LYS A 148 4.83 -4.42 -10.17
N MET A 149 5.83 -5.28 -10.05
CA MET A 149 6.53 -5.55 -8.78
C MET A 149 7.69 -4.55 -8.60
N ALA A 150 8.23 -4.45 -7.39
CA ALA A 150 9.33 -3.53 -7.08
C ALA A 150 10.54 -3.65 -8.02
N GLY A 151 11.02 -4.87 -8.29
CA GLY A 151 12.12 -5.10 -9.23
C GLY A 151 11.77 -4.63 -10.66
N SER A 152 10.53 -4.82 -11.10
CA SER A 152 10.08 -4.35 -12.42
C SER A 152 9.95 -2.83 -12.51
N LEU A 153 9.71 -2.15 -11.38
CA LEU A 153 9.77 -0.68 -11.31
C LEU A 153 11.19 -0.17 -11.50
N GLN A 154 12.20 -0.87 -10.96
CA GLN A 154 13.61 -0.55 -11.17
C GLN A 154 13.97 -0.59 -12.66
N THR A 155 13.67 -1.71 -13.34
CA THR A 155 13.91 -1.84 -14.79
C THR A 155 13.15 -0.80 -15.60
N ALA A 156 11.94 -0.44 -15.15
CA ALA A 156 11.11 0.59 -15.79
C ALA A 156 11.56 2.02 -15.47
N LYS A 157 12.67 2.24 -14.76
CA LYS A 157 13.16 3.56 -14.35
C LYS A 157 12.06 4.37 -13.62
N ALA A 158 11.30 3.69 -12.78
CA ALA A 158 10.20 4.31 -12.06
C ALA A 158 10.70 5.31 -11.03
N ARG A 159 9.99 6.43 -10.87
CA ARG A 159 10.22 7.39 -9.79
C ARG A 159 8.91 8.07 -9.42
N ARG A 160 8.79 8.47 -8.17
CA ARG A 160 7.69 9.33 -7.72
C ARG A 160 7.87 10.73 -8.30
N ILE A 161 6.77 11.31 -8.74
CA ILE A 161 6.69 12.69 -9.23
C ILE A 161 5.56 13.41 -8.49
N THR A 162 5.54 14.74 -8.56
CA THR A 162 4.41 15.53 -8.06
C THR A 162 3.86 16.40 -9.16
N ILE A 163 2.54 16.60 -9.15
CA ILE A 163 1.86 17.52 -10.05
C ILE A 163 1.13 18.53 -9.17
N SER A 164 1.34 19.82 -9.41
CA SER A 164 0.66 20.87 -8.65
C SER A 164 -0.84 20.91 -8.97
N PRO A 165 -1.69 21.55 -8.13
CA PRO A 165 -3.11 21.69 -8.42
C PRO A 165 -3.43 22.37 -9.76
N ILE A 166 -2.52 23.18 -10.30
CA ILE A 166 -2.65 23.85 -11.61
C ILE A 166 -2.03 23.05 -12.77
N GLY A 167 -1.54 21.83 -12.51
CA GLY A 167 -1.01 20.94 -13.54
C GLY A 167 0.50 21.02 -13.78
N GLU A 168 1.27 21.73 -12.96
CA GLU A 168 2.73 21.79 -13.14
C GLU A 168 3.39 20.48 -12.70
N LEU A 169 4.06 19.82 -13.65
CA LEU A 169 4.81 18.61 -13.40
C LEU A 169 6.18 18.91 -12.78
N ARG A 170 6.48 18.25 -11.66
CA ARG A 170 7.83 18.21 -11.06
C ARG A 170 8.35 16.78 -11.09
N ASP A 171 9.30 16.54 -12.00
CA ASP A 171 9.97 15.25 -12.18
C ASP A 171 11.45 15.38 -11.79
N PRO A 172 11.91 14.72 -10.72
CA PRO A 172 13.31 14.80 -10.28
C PRO A 172 14.27 14.00 -11.17
N GLY A 173 13.75 13.30 -12.19
CA GLY A 173 14.51 12.33 -12.98
C GLY A 173 14.68 11.00 -12.25
N PHE A 174 15.09 9.98 -13.01
CA PHE A 174 15.44 8.68 -12.43
C PHE A 174 16.85 8.74 -11.83
N LYS A 175 17.01 8.18 -10.62
CA LYS A 175 18.28 8.04 -9.93
C LYS A 175 18.50 6.56 -9.62
N GLU A 176 19.68 6.05 -9.95
CA GLU A 176 20.00 4.62 -9.88
C GLU A 176 20.09 4.07 -8.47
#